data_AF-A0A970DRY9-F1
#
_entry.id   AF-A0A970DRY9-F1
#
_cell.length_a   1.000
_cell.length_b   1.000
_cell.length_c   1.000
_cell.angle_alpha   90.00
_cell.angle_beta   90.00
_cell.angle_gamma   90.00
#
_symmetry.space_group_name_H-M   'P 1'
#
loop_
_entity.id
_entity.type
_entity.pdbx_description
1 polymer ?
#
loop_
_entity_poly.entity_id
_entity_poly.type
_entity_poly.pdbx_seq_one_letter_code
_entity_poly.pdbx_strand_id
1 'polypeptide(L)'
;MLKVNKQFDESQFSAYMGWKYVRYTQENKSIIFIIDPMVGRPDIVYVPDEASWKKTAPQWAKYLRSHIINTLKSIPWNRKLEWVNTKTKVIEKDIVEDFIFPGTPEATLGGRKYAAFGLFDPGSPVSPEEAHELWCDLEKKFAEEARGIVTIYTKNSKPNSVFAKIALPALKNNARVSLEYID
;
A
#
# COMPACT_ATOMS: atom_id res chain seq x y z
N MET A 1 22.57 -9.54 -16.27
CA MET A 1 22.31 -10.74 -15.45
C MET A 1 23.41 -10.82 -14.40
N LEU A 2 23.15 -10.36 -13.18
CA LEU A 2 24.08 -10.43 -12.05
C LEU A 2 23.28 -10.90 -10.83
N LYS A 3 23.40 -12.20 -10.54
CA LYS A 3 22.91 -12.83 -9.31
C LYS A 3 23.93 -12.54 -8.21
N VAL A 4 23.57 -11.71 -7.24
CA VAL A 4 24.30 -11.65 -5.97
C VAL A 4 23.77 -12.77 -5.09
N ASN A 5 24.46 -13.91 -5.11
CA ASN A 5 24.26 -14.98 -4.14
C ASN A 5 24.97 -14.58 -2.84
N LYS A 6 24.19 -14.18 -1.84
CA LYS A 6 24.65 -14.17 -0.45
C LYS A 6 23.90 -15.26 0.28
N GLN A 7 24.64 -16.28 0.69
CA GLN A 7 24.15 -17.47 1.37
C GLN A 7 23.62 -17.05 2.75
N PHE A 8 22.30 -17.05 2.91
CA PHE A 8 21.60 -17.13 4.18
C PHE A 8 20.74 -18.38 4.08
N ASP A 9 20.99 -19.37 4.94
CA ASP A 9 20.07 -20.49 5.10
C ASP A 9 18.88 -20.02 5.98
N GLU A 10 17.69 -20.60 5.76
CA GLU A 10 16.41 -20.39 6.47
C GLU A 10 15.44 -19.30 5.93
N SER A 11 14.43 -19.78 5.18
CA SER A 11 13.25 -19.10 4.60
C SER A 11 13.52 -17.96 3.59
N GLN A 12 13.41 -18.26 2.29
CA GLN A 12 13.34 -17.24 1.24
C GLN A 12 12.06 -16.44 1.43
N PHE A 13 12.15 -15.29 2.08
CA PHE A 13 11.09 -14.30 2.04
C PHE A 13 11.28 -13.37 0.84
N SER A 14 10.19 -12.78 0.38
CA SER A 14 10.22 -11.64 -0.54
C SER A 14 9.34 -10.52 0.01
N ALA A 15 9.64 -9.30 -0.38
CA ALA A 15 8.88 -8.12 0.01
C ALA A 15 8.57 -7.28 -1.22
N TYR A 16 7.43 -6.60 -1.19
CA TYR A 16 6.98 -5.75 -2.28
C TYR A 16 6.26 -4.51 -1.73
N MET A 17 6.50 -3.36 -2.37
CA MET A 17 5.89 -2.08 -2.02
C MET A 17 5.00 -1.58 -3.16
N GLY A 18 3.69 -1.62 -2.94
CA GLY A 18 2.70 -0.97 -3.81
C GLY A 18 2.42 0.46 -3.36
N TRP A 19 1.47 1.10 -4.04
CA TRP A 19 1.00 2.43 -3.65
C TRP A 19 0.18 2.40 -2.37
N LYS A 20 -0.79 1.49 -2.27
CA LYS A 20 -1.70 1.37 -1.12
C LYS A 20 -1.35 0.24 -0.15
N TYR A 21 -0.24 -0.45 -0.34
CA TYR A 21 0.13 -1.56 0.54
C TYR A 21 1.63 -1.90 0.52
N VAL A 22 2.08 -2.56 1.57
CA VAL A 22 3.36 -3.29 1.61
C VAL A 22 3.08 -4.75 1.94
N ARG A 23 3.79 -5.64 1.25
CA ARG A 23 3.61 -7.09 1.31
C ARG A 23 4.88 -7.76 1.80
N TYR A 24 4.73 -8.66 2.76
CA TYR A 24 5.75 -9.66 3.13
C TYR A 24 5.26 -11.03 2.68
N THR A 25 6.09 -11.77 1.96
CA THR A 25 5.78 -13.10 1.44
C THR A 25 6.79 -14.09 1.97
N GLN A 26 6.32 -15.21 2.51
CA GLN A 26 7.13 -16.34 2.89
C GLN A 26 6.48 -17.60 2.31
N GLU A 27 7.27 -18.36 1.54
CA GLU A 27 6.76 -19.48 0.75
C GLU A 27 5.60 -19.03 -0.17
N ASN A 28 4.42 -19.65 -0.04
CA ASN A 28 3.24 -19.35 -0.85
C ASN A 28 2.21 -18.45 -0.16
N LYS A 29 2.55 -17.87 1.00
CA LYS A 29 1.66 -17.03 1.81
C LYS A 29 2.24 -15.64 2.00
N SER A 30 1.35 -14.67 2.18
CA SER A 30 1.73 -13.28 2.36
C SER A 30 0.92 -12.60 3.45
N ILE A 31 1.58 -11.71 4.19
CA ILE A 31 0.93 -10.71 5.04
C ILE A 31 0.98 -9.36 4.35
N ILE A 32 -0.16 -8.66 4.35
CA ILE A 32 -0.34 -7.38 3.70
C ILE A 32 -0.67 -6.31 4.73
N PHE A 33 0.01 -5.17 4.63
CA PHE A 33 -0.24 -3.98 5.43
C PHE A 33 -0.72 -2.86 4.52
N ILE A 34 -1.84 -2.24 4.86
CA ILE A 34 -2.41 -1.13 4.10
C ILE A 34 -1.60 0.14 4.37
N ILE A 35 -1.43 0.93 3.31
CA ILE A 35 -0.77 2.22 3.32
C ILE A 35 -1.78 3.29 2.94
N ASP A 36 -1.87 4.33 3.77
CA ASP A 36 -2.48 5.60 3.38
C ASP A 36 -1.37 6.54 2.87
N PRO A 37 -1.35 6.87 1.57
CA PRO A 37 -0.45 7.88 1.05
C PRO A 37 -0.86 9.27 1.55
N MET A 38 0.12 10.09 1.90
CA MET A 38 -0.04 11.38 2.57
C MET A 38 0.68 12.50 1.82
N VAL A 39 0.06 13.68 1.79
CA VAL A 39 0.65 14.88 1.20
C VAL A 39 1.48 15.63 2.23
N GLY A 40 2.75 15.89 1.90
CA GLY A 40 3.67 16.71 2.71
C GLY A 40 4.13 16.08 4.02
N ARG A 41 3.95 14.76 4.19
CA ARG A 41 4.40 13.99 5.36
C ARG A 41 4.61 12.52 4.97
N PRO A 42 5.26 11.70 5.82
CA PRO A 42 5.41 10.27 5.55
C PRO A 42 4.07 9.56 5.33
N ASP A 43 4.09 8.55 4.47
CA ASP A 43 2.93 7.69 4.23
C ASP A 43 2.71 6.75 5.42
N ILE A 44 1.45 6.50 5.79
CA ILE A 44 1.12 5.78 7.01
C ILE A 44 0.91 4.30 6.68
N VAL A 45 1.73 3.43 7.25
CA VAL A 45 1.56 1.96 7.19
C VAL A 45 0.82 1.50 8.44
N TYR A 46 -0.34 0.87 8.26
CA TYR A 46 -1.14 0.36 9.37
C TYR A 46 -0.75 -1.07 9.73
N VAL A 47 -0.32 -1.25 10.99
CA VAL A 47 0.12 -2.53 11.53
C VAL A 47 -0.87 -3.01 12.58
N PRO A 48 -1.38 -4.26 12.51
CA PRO A 48 -2.13 -4.85 13.62
C PRO A 48 -1.31 -4.80 14.92
N ASP A 49 -1.87 -4.24 15.98
CA ASP A 49 -1.26 -4.27 17.30
C ASP A 49 -1.07 -5.71 17.82
N GLU A 50 -0.32 -5.88 18.91
CA GLU A 50 0.02 -7.22 19.40
C GLU A 50 -1.21 -8.06 19.76
N ALA A 51 -2.23 -7.44 20.35
CA ALA A 51 -3.49 -8.11 20.70
C ALA A 51 -4.25 -8.57 19.45
N SER A 52 -4.35 -7.70 18.43
CA SER A 52 -5.02 -7.99 17.16
C SER A 52 -4.27 -9.06 16.38
N TRP A 53 -2.93 -9.02 16.37
CA TRP A 53 -2.09 -10.05 15.77
C TRP A 53 -2.29 -11.42 16.44
N LYS A 54 -2.20 -11.48 17.78
CA LYS A 54 -2.45 -12.71 18.54
C LYS A 54 -3.84 -13.28 18.28
N LYS A 55 -4.84 -12.44 18.00
CA LYS A 55 -6.20 -12.88 17.69
C LYS A 55 -6.37 -13.35 16.24
N THR A 56 -5.74 -12.68 15.29
CA THR A 56 -6.11 -12.79 13.85
C THR A 56 -5.01 -13.29 12.93
N ALA A 57 -3.76 -13.35 13.38
CA ALA A 57 -2.66 -13.85 12.56
C ALA A 57 -2.85 -15.34 12.24
N PRO A 58 -2.54 -15.74 11.00
CA PRO A 58 -2.55 -17.14 10.60
C PRO A 58 -1.46 -17.93 11.33
N GLN A 59 -1.61 -19.26 11.35
CA GLN A 59 -0.76 -20.13 12.15
C GLN A 59 0.73 -19.97 11.85
N TRP A 60 1.09 -19.83 10.57
CA TRP A 60 2.48 -19.67 10.14
C TRP A 60 3.10 -18.34 10.62
N ALA A 61 2.31 -17.28 10.77
CA ALA A 61 2.78 -15.95 11.17
C ALA A 61 2.55 -15.64 12.66
N LYS A 62 1.99 -16.58 13.43
CA LYS A 62 1.46 -16.34 14.78
C LYS A 62 2.47 -15.68 15.73
N TYR A 63 3.72 -16.12 15.65
CA TYR A 63 4.82 -15.66 16.49
C TYR A 63 5.83 -14.76 15.73
N LEU A 64 5.53 -14.42 14.48
CA LEU A 64 6.47 -13.72 13.58
C LEU A 64 6.20 -12.21 13.48
N ARG A 65 5.29 -11.63 14.27
CA ARG A 65 4.92 -10.21 14.18
C ARG A 65 6.14 -9.29 14.13
N SER A 66 6.98 -9.35 15.16
CA SER A 66 8.15 -8.47 15.28
C SER A 66 9.18 -8.75 14.19
N HIS A 67 9.38 -10.02 13.83
CA HIS A 67 10.28 -10.40 12.74
C HIS A 67 9.84 -9.80 11.40
N ILE A 68 8.57 -9.99 11.02
CA ILE A 68 8.00 -9.48 9.76
C ILE A 68 8.10 -7.95 9.70
N ILE A 69 7.66 -7.26 10.76
CA ILE A 69 7.66 -5.79 10.79
C ILE A 69 9.10 -5.25 10.73
N ASN A 70 10.03 -5.82 11.50
CA ASN A 70 11.42 -5.38 11.50
C ASN A 70 12.11 -5.64 10.17
N THR A 71 11.77 -6.75 9.51
CA THR A 71 12.26 -7.08 8.15
C THR A 71 11.77 -6.06 7.13
N LEU A 72 10.47 -5.73 7.14
CA LEU A 72 9.95 -4.71 6.22
C LEU A 72 10.52 -3.31 6.49
N LYS A 73 10.80 -2.97 7.76
CA LYS A 73 11.40 -1.69 8.16
C LYS A 73 12.89 -1.56 7.82
N SER A 74 13.61 -2.67 7.69
CA SER A 74 15.06 -2.64 7.37
C SER A 74 15.32 -2.46 5.88
N ILE A 75 14.32 -2.68 5.02
CA ILE A 75 14.44 -2.45 3.59
C ILE A 75 14.48 -0.95 3.32
N PRO A 76 15.48 -0.44 2.57
CA PRO A 76 15.60 0.98 2.23
C PRO A 76 14.63 1.33 1.10
N TRP A 77 13.33 1.29 1.37
CA TRP A 77 12.29 1.68 0.41
C TRP A 77 12.54 3.09 -0.10
N ASN A 78 12.30 3.31 -1.39
CA ASN A 78 12.32 4.64 -2.01
C ASN A 78 11.04 5.41 -1.66
N ARG A 79 10.72 5.47 -0.37
CA ARG A 79 9.45 5.98 0.18
C ARG A 79 9.62 6.33 1.66
N LYS A 80 9.11 7.49 2.08
CA LYS A 80 9.07 7.88 3.50
C LYS A 80 7.85 7.27 4.17
N LEU A 81 8.07 6.50 5.25
CA LEU A 81 7.03 5.72 5.91
C LEU A 81 6.96 5.99 7.42
N GLU A 82 5.74 6.09 7.94
CA GLU A 82 5.42 6.07 9.36
C GLU A 82 4.61 4.79 9.66
N TRP A 83 5.07 3.97 10.62
CA TRP A 83 4.45 2.70 10.96
C TRP A 83 3.62 2.82 12.23
N VAL A 84 2.30 2.68 12.12
CA VAL A 84 1.36 2.94 13.22
C VAL A 84 0.63 1.65 13.61
N ASN A 85 0.66 1.32 14.91
CA ASN A 85 -0.10 0.21 15.45
C ASN A 85 -1.60 0.56 15.50
N THR A 86 -2.46 -0.34 15.05
CA THR A 86 -3.91 -0.16 15.02
C THR A 86 -4.65 -1.43 15.39
N LYS A 87 -5.90 -1.29 15.82
CA LYS A 87 -6.82 -2.39 16.09
C LYS A 87 -7.42 -2.92 14.78
N THR A 88 -6.58 -3.41 13.88
CA THR A 88 -6.97 -4.00 12.60
C THR A 88 -6.62 -5.49 12.54
N LYS A 89 -7.29 -6.23 11.65
CA LYS A 89 -7.01 -7.66 11.44
C LYS A 89 -5.78 -7.84 10.55
N VAL A 90 -5.07 -8.94 10.75
CA VAL A 90 -4.04 -9.38 9.80
C VAL A 90 -4.70 -9.75 8.47
N ILE A 91 -4.17 -9.24 7.37
CA ILE A 91 -4.61 -9.59 6.01
C ILE A 91 -3.63 -10.64 5.48
N GLU A 92 -4.11 -11.87 5.32
CA GLU A 92 -3.38 -12.96 4.67
C GLU A 92 -3.84 -13.12 3.22
N LYS A 93 -2.89 -13.39 2.33
CA LYS A 93 -3.15 -13.75 0.93
C LYS A 93 -2.24 -14.87 0.43
N ASP A 94 -2.76 -15.68 -0.47
CA ASP A 94 -1.97 -16.64 -1.24
C ASP A 94 -1.13 -15.94 -2.32
N ILE A 95 0.03 -16.50 -2.66
CA ILE A 95 0.96 -15.89 -3.63
C ILE A 95 0.36 -15.78 -5.04
N VAL A 96 -0.53 -16.71 -5.39
CA VAL A 96 -1.22 -16.74 -6.70
C VAL A 96 -2.31 -15.67 -6.82
N GLU A 97 -2.67 -15.00 -5.73
CA GLU A 97 -3.62 -13.90 -5.74
C GLU A 97 -2.87 -12.56 -5.83
N ASP A 98 -3.07 -11.84 -6.92
CA ASP A 98 -2.71 -10.43 -6.98
C ASP A 98 -3.53 -9.67 -5.93
N PHE A 99 -2.85 -9.02 -4.99
CA PHE A 99 -3.52 -8.10 -4.09
C PHE A 99 -3.69 -6.75 -4.76
N ILE A 100 -4.90 -6.52 -5.23
CA ILE A 100 -5.33 -5.25 -5.79
C ILE A 100 -6.45 -4.73 -4.89
N PHE A 101 -6.28 -3.51 -4.37
CA PHE A 101 -7.35 -2.86 -3.61
C PHE A 101 -8.38 -2.29 -4.60
N PRO A 102 -9.64 -2.79 -4.64
CA PRO A 102 -10.63 -2.30 -5.58
C PRO A 102 -10.88 -0.80 -5.41
N GLY A 103 -11.22 -0.11 -6.51
CA GLY A 103 -11.47 1.33 -6.48
C GLY A 103 -10.22 2.18 -6.28
N THR A 104 -9.04 1.66 -6.62
CA THR A 104 -7.76 2.38 -6.60
C THR A 104 -7.11 2.40 -7.98
N PRO A 105 -6.17 3.32 -8.25
CA PRO A 105 -5.47 3.33 -9.52
C PRO A 105 -4.73 2.02 -9.81
N GLU A 106 -4.25 1.31 -8.78
CA GLU A 106 -3.58 0.00 -8.90
C GLU A 106 -4.49 -1.08 -9.52
N ALA A 107 -5.82 -0.91 -9.47
CA ALA A 107 -6.77 -1.80 -10.12
C ALA A 107 -6.91 -1.57 -11.63
N THR A 108 -6.39 -0.46 -12.15
CA THR A 108 -6.42 -0.14 -13.59
C THR A 108 -5.24 -0.73 -14.33
N LEU A 109 -5.35 -0.90 -15.66
CA LEU A 109 -4.22 -1.30 -16.50
C LEU A 109 -3.06 -0.29 -16.40
N GLY A 110 -3.38 1.00 -16.33
CA GLY A 110 -2.39 2.07 -16.18
C GLY A 110 -1.62 1.96 -14.87
N GLY A 111 -2.33 1.80 -13.74
CA GLY A 111 -1.69 1.64 -12.43
C GLY A 111 -0.87 0.36 -12.30
N ARG A 112 -1.30 -0.76 -12.90
CA ARG A 112 -0.47 -1.99 -12.94
C ARG A 112 0.82 -1.80 -13.72
N LYS A 113 0.78 -1.10 -14.86
CA LYS A 113 1.99 -0.75 -15.61
C LYS A 113 2.90 0.18 -14.80
N TYR A 114 2.31 1.12 -14.07
CA TYR A 114 3.04 2.04 -13.19
C TYR A 114 3.74 1.32 -12.03
N ALA A 115 3.04 0.38 -11.40
CA ALA A 115 3.57 -0.47 -10.34
C ALA A 115 4.76 -1.32 -10.83
N ALA A 116 4.72 -1.81 -12.07
CA ALA A 116 5.81 -2.58 -12.67
C ALA A 116 7.12 -1.79 -12.86
N PHE A 117 7.11 -0.45 -12.77
CA PHE A 117 8.34 0.34 -12.77
C PHE A 117 9.12 0.26 -11.46
N GLY A 118 8.55 -0.31 -10.38
CA GLY A 118 9.27 -0.50 -9.12
C GLY A 118 9.72 0.83 -8.49
N LEU A 119 8.93 1.90 -8.64
CA LEU A 119 9.33 3.26 -8.22
C LEU A 119 9.67 3.37 -6.72
N PHE A 120 9.12 2.48 -5.90
CA PHE A 120 9.37 2.42 -4.47
C PHE A 120 10.45 1.41 -4.05
N ASP A 121 11.00 0.65 -5.00
CA ASP A 121 12.00 -0.36 -4.72
C ASP A 121 13.37 0.27 -4.40
N PRO A 122 14.21 -0.41 -3.59
CA PRO A 122 15.59 0.00 -3.38
C PRO A 122 16.34 0.20 -4.70
N GLY A 123 17.02 1.34 -4.84
CA GLY A 123 17.79 1.66 -6.05
C GLY A 123 16.96 2.17 -7.23
N SER A 124 15.69 2.54 -6.99
CA SER A 124 14.88 3.30 -7.96
C SER A 124 15.66 4.50 -8.53
N PRO A 125 15.56 4.77 -9.85
CA PRO A 125 16.30 5.86 -10.49
C PRO A 125 15.73 7.26 -10.18
N VAL A 126 14.57 7.32 -9.52
CA VAL A 126 13.91 8.55 -9.10
C VAL A 126 13.95 8.68 -7.58
N SER A 127 13.90 9.91 -7.08
CA SER A 127 13.80 10.18 -5.64
C SER A 127 12.47 9.69 -5.04
N PRO A 128 12.39 9.51 -3.71
CA PRO A 128 11.13 9.19 -3.04
C PRO A 128 10.03 10.22 -3.31
N GLU A 129 10.39 11.50 -3.41
CA GLU A 129 9.49 12.60 -3.69
C GLU A 129 8.91 12.51 -5.11
N GLU A 130 9.76 12.28 -6.12
CA GLU A 130 9.32 12.11 -7.51
C GLU A 130 8.44 10.86 -7.67
N ALA A 131 8.84 9.73 -7.06
CA ALA A 131 8.02 8.52 -7.05
C ALA A 131 6.62 8.79 -6.47
N HIS A 132 6.55 9.50 -5.35
CA HIS A 132 5.29 9.86 -4.70
C HIS A 132 4.45 10.83 -5.55
N GLU A 133 5.06 11.83 -6.17
CA GLU A 133 4.38 12.80 -7.04
C GLU A 133 3.76 12.13 -8.27
N LEU A 134 4.50 11.22 -8.91
CA LEU A 134 4.00 10.46 -10.06
C LEU A 134 2.76 9.62 -9.71
N TRP A 135 2.70 9.05 -8.50
CA TRP A 135 1.52 8.34 -8.02
C TRP A 135 0.37 9.29 -7.62
N CYS A 136 0.67 10.48 -7.11
CA CYS A 136 -0.33 11.53 -6.87
C CYS A 136 -1.00 11.98 -8.17
N ASP A 137 -0.23 12.15 -9.24
CA ASP A 137 -0.76 12.49 -10.57
C ASP A 137 -1.66 11.38 -11.11
N LEU A 138 -1.26 10.12 -10.94
CA LEU A 138 -2.08 8.98 -11.34
C LEU A 138 -3.39 8.91 -10.55
N GLU A 139 -3.37 9.16 -9.23
CA GLU A 139 -4.58 9.25 -8.39
C GLU A 139 -5.52 10.35 -8.85
N LYS A 140 -4.97 11.54 -9.13
CA LYS A 140 -5.74 12.66 -9.66
C LYS A 140 -6.41 12.29 -10.99
N LYS A 141 -5.65 11.70 -11.92
CA LYS A 141 -6.16 11.26 -13.22
C LYS A 141 -7.22 10.18 -13.09
N PHE A 142 -7.03 9.23 -12.18
CA PHE A 142 -8.02 8.20 -11.88
C PHE A 142 -9.35 8.81 -11.40
N ALA A 143 -9.30 9.79 -10.50
CA ALA A 143 -10.47 10.52 -10.03
C ALA A 143 -11.15 11.39 -11.12
N GLU A 144 -10.36 12.07 -11.95
CA GLU A 144 -10.85 12.87 -13.07
C GLU A 144 -11.56 12.03 -14.15
N GLU A 145 -11.14 10.78 -14.33
CA GLU A 145 -11.74 9.86 -15.32
C GLU A 145 -12.87 8.98 -14.77
N ALA A 146 -13.13 9.02 -13.46
CA ALA A 146 -14.25 8.32 -12.85
C ALA A 146 -15.60 8.77 -13.47
N ARG A 147 -16.58 7.86 -13.49
CA ARG A 147 -17.94 8.10 -13.99
C ARG A 147 -18.94 7.32 -13.16
N GLY A 148 -20.17 7.84 -13.07
CA GLY A 148 -21.26 7.21 -12.34
C GLY A 148 -21.20 7.47 -10.84
N ILE A 149 -21.70 6.53 -10.05
CA ILE A 149 -21.77 6.68 -8.59
C ILE A 149 -20.45 6.28 -7.96
N VAL A 150 -19.89 7.15 -7.12
CA VAL A 150 -18.69 6.88 -6.33
C VAL A 150 -19.03 7.01 -4.85
N THR A 151 -18.87 5.91 -4.13
CA THR A 151 -19.06 5.85 -2.68
C THR A 151 -17.84 6.41 -1.95
N ILE A 152 -18.08 7.33 -1.02
CA ILE A 152 -17.07 8.03 -0.23
C ILE A 152 -17.23 7.67 1.24
N TYR A 153 -16.20 7.08 1.83
CA TYR A 153 -16.15 6.77 3.26
C TYR A 153 -15.45 7.90 4.03
N THR A 154 -16.22 8.83 4.58
CA THR A 154 -15.71 10.08 5.17
C THR A 154 -15.15 9.92 6.57
N LYS A 155 -15.76 9.06 7.40
CA LYS A 155 -15.50 8.96 8.85
C LYS A 155 -14.05 8.70 9.24
N ASN A 156 -13.29 8.03 8.37
CA ASN A 156 -11.90 7.66 8.63
C ASN A 156 -10.89 8.40 7.75
N SER A 157 -11.34 9.36 6.93
CA SER A 157 -10.44 10.08 6.02
C SER A 157 -9.42 10.92 6.80
N LYS A 158 -8.13 10.74 6.51
CA LYS A 158 -7.07 11.56 7.11
C LYS A 158 -7.00 12.90 6.37
N PRO A 159 -7.00 14.06 7.06
CA PRO A 159 -7.02 15.37 6.40
C PRO A 159 -5.89 15.61 5.40
N ASN A 160 -4.72 15.00 5.62
CA ASN A 160 -3.56 15.11 4.76
C ASN A 160 -3.34 13.89 3.87
N SER A 161 -4.30 12.97 3.75
CA SER A 161 -4.14 11.87 2.79
C SER A 161 -4.23 12.39 1.35
N VAL A 162 -3.57 11.68 0.44
CA VAL A 162 -3.74 11.88 -1.00
C VAL A 162 -5.22 11.77 -1.39
N PHE A 163 -5.97 10.88 -0.75
CA PHE A 163 -7.42 10.83 -0.96
C PHE A 163 -8.10 12.17 -0.63
N ALA A 164 -7.88 12.72 0.56
CA ALA A 164 -8.54 13.96 1.00
C ALA A 164 -8.05 15.21 0.24
N LYS A 165 -6.76 15.25 -0.11
CA LYS A 165 -6.12 16.43 -0.72
C LYS A 165 -6.15 16.43 -2.25
N ILE A 166 -6.24 15.27 -2.89
CA ILE A 166 -6.09 15.13 -4.35
C ILE A 166 -7.32 14.45 -4.95
N ALA A 167 -7.60 13.21 -4.56
CA ALA A 167 -8.65 12.43 -5.22
C ALA A 167 -10.06 13.00 -4.97
N LEU A 168 -10.40 13.32 -3.71
CA LEU A 168 -11.72 13.83 -3.34
C LEU A 168 -12.03 15.20 -4.00
N PRO A 169 -11.11 16.19 -4.02
CA PRO A 169 -11.33 17.42 -4.80
C PRO A 169 -11.52 17.17 -6.30
N ALA A 170 -10.72 16.27 -6.90
CA ALA A 170 -10.87 15.92 -8.31
C ALA A 170 -12.23 15.27 -8.61
N LEU A 171 -12.68 14.35 -7.75
CA LEU A 171 -14.01 13.73 -7.82
C LEU A 171 -15.14 14.77 -7.68
N LYS A 172 -15.03 15.72 -6.74
CA LYS A 172 -16.01 16.80 -6.56
C LYS A 172 -16.14 17.70 -7.78
N ASN A 173 -15.05 17.90 -8.51
CA ASN A 173 -15.02 18.73 -9.72
C ASN A 173 -15.38 17.95 -10.99
N ASN A 174 -15.57 16.63 -10.90
CA ASN A 174 -15.88 15.78 -12.05
C ASN A 174 -17.40 15.69 -12.26
N ALA A 175 -17.91 16.42 -13.26
CA ALA A 175 -19.34 16.47 -13.60
C ALA A 175 -19.95 15.11 -14.03
N ARG A 176 -19.11 14.09 -14.28
CA ARG A 176 -19.55 12.73 -14.65
C ARG A 176 -19.77 11.83 -13.44
N VAL A 177 -19.54 12.33 -12.23
CA VAL A 177 -19.61 11.57 -10.99
C VAL A 177 -20.72 12.09 -10.08
N SER A 178 -21.43 11.16 -9.44
CA SER A 178 -22.30 11.44 -8.30
C SER A 178 -21.67 10.84 -7.04
N LEU A 179 -21.53 11.64 -5.99
CA LEU A 179 -20.87 11.21 -4.74
C LEU A 179 -21.91 10.78 -3.71
N GLU A 180 -21.77 9.56 -3.21
CA GLU A 180 -22.57 9.04 -2.10
C GLU A 180 -21.69 8.90 -0.86
N TYR A 181 -22.04 9.61 0.21
CA TYR A 181 -21.26 9.61 1.44
C TYR A 181 -21.80 8.55 2.41
N ILE A 182 -20.89 7.71 2.92
CA ILE A 182 -21.18 6.73 3.97
C ILE A 182 -20.34 7.08 5.20
N ASP A 183 -21.04 7.31 6.32
CA ASP A 183 -20.47 7.55 7.65
C ASP A 183 -20.45 6.28 8.51
#